data_AF-A0A9D6J5X3-F1
#
_entry.id   AF-A0A9D6J5X3-F1
#
_cell.length_a   1.000
_cell.length_b   1.000
_cell.length_c   1.000
_cell.angle_alpha   90.00
_cell.angle_beta   90.00
_cell.angle_gamma   90.00
#
_symmetry.space_group_name_H-M   'P 1'
#
loop_
_entity.id
_entity.type
_entity.pdbx_description
1 polymer ?
#
loop_
_entity_poly.entity_id
_entity_poly.type
_entity_poly.pdbx_seq_one_letter_code
_entity_poly.pdbx_strand_id
1 'polypeptide(L)'
;MPGKNFINYLFPPDKINDLPTWRFILHFDVPAEIPDRALPDAIAILKTLDWKIIQFPFPLDELEVNSETNSLDIPIEVPEDRRYQPESLKDYESDFWKIFGHIQEAGFGELFYQALDWEGRYRLLMRCDII
;
A
#
# COMPACT_ATOMS: atom_id res chain seq x y z
N MET A 1 4.72 -19.63 -24.88
CA MET A 1 3.93 -20.00 -23.69
C MET A 1 3.98 -18.81 -22.76
N PRO A 2 2.86 -18.18 -22.40
CA PRO A 2 2.90 -17.10 -21.42
C PRO A 2 3.37 -17.73 -20.11
N GLY A 3 4.46 -17.18 -19.57
CA GLY A 3 5.06 -17.65 -18.34
C GLY A 3 4.03 -17.62 -17.22
N LYS A 4 4.11 -18.57 -16.30
CA LYS A 4 3.39 -18.43 -15.03
C LYS A 4 3.89 -17.15 -14.38
N ASN A 5 3.03 -16.13 -14.32
CA ASN A 5 3.29 -14.89 -13.61
C ASN A 5 3.38 -15.24 -12.12
N PHE A 6 4.60 -15.27 -11.59
CA PHE A 6 4.82 -15.36 -10.16
C PHE A 6 4.73 -13.94 -9.61
N ILE A 7 3.62 -13.62 -8.96
CA ILE A 7 3.55 -12.43 -8.10
C ILE A 7 4.55 -12.68 -6.97
N ASN A 8 5.64 -11.91 -6.92
CA ASN A 8 6.51 -11.88 -5.74
C ASN A 8 5.64 -11.32 -4.61
N TYR A 9 5.26 -12.19 -3.66
CA TYR A 9 4.41 -11.80 -2.54
C TYR A 9 5.01 -10.59 -1.82
N LEU A 10 4.15 -9.61 -1.52
CA LEU A 10 4.47 -8.36 -0.82
C LEU A 10 5.16 -8.54 0.53
N PHE A 11 5.08 -9.73 1.09
CA PHE A 11 6.00 -10.31 2.05
C PHE A 11 6.09 -11.78 1.64
N PRO A 12 7.22 -12.50 1.83
CA PRO A 12 7.10 -13.94 1.95
C PRO A 12 6.03 -14.16 3.05
N PRO A 13 4.84 -14.75 2.75
CA PRO A 13 3.67 -14.76 3.64
C PRO A 13 3.99 -15.28 5.06
N ASP A 14 5.07 -16.05 5.14
CA ASP A 14 5.75 -16.55 6.33
C ASP A 14 6.30 -15.47 7.28
N LYS A 15 6.56 -14.23 6.85
CA LYS A 15 7.20 -13.20 7.69
C LYS A 15 6.31 -12.07 8.18
N ILE A 16 5.14 -11.87 7.57
CA ILE A 16 4.25 -10.76 7.97
C ILE A 16 3.74 -10.95 9.40
N ASN A 17 3.48 -12.20 9.80
CA ASN A 17 3.08 -12.55 11.17
C ASN A 17 4.22 -12.33 12.20
N ASP A 18 5.47 -12.28 11.75
CA ASP A 18 6.65 -12.03 12.59
C ASP A 18 6.97 -10.54 12.73
N LEU A 19 6.27 -9.67 11.99
CA LEU A 19 6.47 -8.23 12.10
C LEU A 19 5.92 -7.72 13.43
N PRO A 20 6.66 -6.80 14.10
CA PRO A 20 6.17 -6.17 15.31
C PRO A 20 4.89 -5.37 15.06
N THR A 21 4.74 -4.79 13.87
CA THR A 21 3.51 -4.13 13.44
C THR A 21 3.18 -4.43 11.99
N TRP A 22 1.89 -4.35 11.66
CA TRP A 22 1.42 -4.32 10.27
C TRP A 22 1.15 -2.87 9.88
N ARG A 23 2.19 -2.04 9.99
CA ARG A 23 2.17 -0.65 9.56
C ARG A 23 3.13 -0.51 8.40
N PHE A 24 2.63 0.06 7.32
CA PHE A 24 3.39 0.20 6.09
C PHE A 24 3.21 1.60 5.51
N ILE A 25 4.22 2.07 4.79
CA ILE A 25 4.06 3.16 3.83
C ILE A 25 4.13 2.56 2.44
N LEU A 26 3.11 2.83 1.63
CA LEU A 26 3.05 2.47 0.22
C LEU A 26 3.52 3.67 -0.59
N HIS A 27 4.67 3.56 -1.24
CA HIS A 27 5.28 4.60 -2.06
C HIS A 27 4.98 4.32 -3.53
N PHE A 28 4.16 5.14 -4.16
CA PHE A 28 3.88 5.03 -5.59
C PHE A 28 4.67 6.08 -6.35
N ASP A 29 5.43 5.68 -7.36
CA ASP A 29 6.17 6.62 -8.20
C ASP A 29 5.21 7.62 -8.88
N VAL A 30 5.63 8.88 -8.93
CA VAL A 30 4.90 9.90 -9.67
C VAL A 30 5.53 10.02 -11.06
N PRO A 31 4.83 9.65 -12.15
CA PRO A 31 5.38 9.82 -13.48
C PRO A 31 5.57 11.30 -13.82
N ALA A 32 6.46 11.58 -14.77
CA ALA A 32 6.79 12.94 -15.19
C ALA A 32 5.56 13.75 -15.67
N GLU A 33 4.56 13.05 -16.23
CA GLU A 33 3.29 13.63 -16.65
C GLU A 33 2.17 12.89 -15.90
N ILE A 34 1.73 13.44 -14.77
CA ILE A 34 0.52 12.99 -14.07
C ILE A 34 -0.56 14.08 -14.18
N PRO A 35 -1.82 13.74 -14.52
CA PRO A 35 -2.89 14.73 -14.54
C PRO A 35 -3.10 15.37 -13.17
N ASP A 36 -3.34 16.69 -13.10
CA ASP A 36 -3.61 17.41 -11.84
C ASP A 36 -4.77 16.81 -11.02
N ARG A 37 -5.70 16.13 -11.71
CA ARG A 37 -6.86 15.48 -11.11
C ARG A 37 -6.62 14.04 -10.66
N ALA A 38 -5.48 13.44 -10.97
CA ALA A 38 -5.19 12.05 -10.65
C ALA A 38 -5.28 11.76 -9.14
N LEU A 39 -4.60 12.56 -8.32
CA LEU A 39 -4.62 12.39 -6.87
C LEU A 39 -6.02 12.66 -6.26
N PRO A 40 -6.70 13.78 -6.57
CA PRO A 40 -8.06 14.01 -6.09
C PRO A 40 -9.06 12.91 -6.49
N ASP A 41 -9.01 12.44 -7.74
CA ASP A 41 -9.93 11.42 -8.24
C ASP A 41 -9.62 10.05 -7.56
N ALA A 42 -8.35 9.73 -7.35
CA ALA A 42 -7.93 8.55 -6.59
C ALA A 42 -8.40 8.58 -5.13
N ILE A 43 -8.19 9.71 -4.42
CA ILE A 43 -8.67 9.91 -3.05
C ILE A 43 -10.20 9.75 -2.98
N ALA A 44 -10.92 10.35 -3.93
CA ALA A 44 -12.37 10.24 -3.99
C ALA A 44 -12.83 8.78 -4.09
N ILE A 45 -12.17 7.98 -4.94
CA ILE A 45 -12.47 6.55 -5.06
C ILE A 45 -12.14 5.81 -3.76
N LEU A 46 -10.93 5.97 -3.22
CA LEU A 46 -10.51 5.28 -1.99
C LEU A 46 -11.47 5.50 -0.82
N LYS A 47 -12.04 6.71 -0.71
CA LYS A 47 -13.04 7.04 0.33
C LYS A 47 -14.38 6.33 0.15
N THR A 48 -14.69 5.82 -1.04
CA THR A 48 -15.94 5.08 -1.31
C THR A 48 -15.81 3.57 -1.13
N LEU A 49 -14.59 3.07 -0.92
CA LEU A 49 -14.34 1.64 -0.80
C LEU A 49 -14.60 1.13 0.61
N ASP A 50 -15.13 -0.09 0.69
CA ASP A 50 -15.25 -0.82 1.94
C ASP A 50 -13.93 -1.52 2.29
N TRP A 51 -13.37 -1.15 3.44
CA TRP A 51 -12.13 -1.71 3.99
C TRP A 51 -12.44 -2.81 4.99
N LYS A 52 -11.85 -4.00 4.78
CA LYS A 52 -12.06 -5.16 5.65
C LYS A 52 -11.17 -5.11 6.89
N ILE A 53 -9.92 -4.69 6.71
CA ILE A 53 -8.89 -4.75 7.74
C ILE A 53 -7.90 -3.58 7.70
N ILE A 54 -7.62 -3.00 6.53
CA ILE A 54 -6.73 -1.84 6.43
C ILE A 54 -7.43 -0.60 7.00
N GLN A 55 -6.67 0.19 7.76
CA GLN A 55 -7.03 1.51 8.23
C GLN A 55 -5.97 2.52 7.77
N PHE A 56 -6.41 3.77 7.59
CA PHE A 56 -5.53 4.89 7.28
C PHE A 56 -5.26 5.66 8.58
N PRO A 57 -3.99 5.80 9.02
CA PRO A 57 -3.67 6.43 10.29
C PRO A 57 -3.80 7.97 10.25
N PHE A 58 -4.17 8.53 9.11
CA PHE A 58 -4.46 9.94 8.87
C PHE A 58 -5.55 10.07 7.80
N PRO A 59 -6.24 11.23 7.70
CA PRO A 59 -7.29 11.44 6.70
C PRO A 59 -6.75 11.36 5.26
N LEU A 60 -7.44 10.62 4.39
CA LEU A 60 -7.04 10.47 2.98
C LEU A 60 -6.98 11.80 2.21
N ASP A 61 -7.73 12.83 2.64
CA ASP A 61 -7.71 14.16 2.03
C ASP A 61 -6.40 14.94 2.31
N GLU A 62 -5.59 14.46 3.25
CA GLU A 62 -4.27 15.02 3.59
C GLU A 62 -3.12 14.32 2.82
N LEU A 63 -3.44 13.39 1.92
CA LEU A 63 -2.45 12.79 1.03
C LEU A 63 -1.89 13.83 0.06
N GLU A 64 -0.57 13.93 0.00
CA GLU A 64 0.16 14.81 -0.90
C GLU A 64 1.29 14.06 -1.61
N VAL A 65 1.70 14.56 -2.78
CA VAL A 65 2.90 14.07 -3.45
C VAL A 65 4.13 14.56 -2.70
N ASN A 66 4.97 13.62 -2.27
CA ASN A 66 6.26 13.91 -1.70
C ASN A 66 7.23 14.35 -2.80
N SER A 67 7.50 15.65 -2.87
CA SER A 67 8.37 16.24 -3.90
C SER A 67 9.85 15.84 -3.74
N GLU A 68 10.28 15.41 -2.54
CA GLU A 68 11.68 15.02 -2.31
C GLU A 68 11.98 13.64 -2.89
N THR A 69 11.04 12.72 -2.75
CA THR A 69 11.14 11.34 -3.25
C THR A 69 10.44 11.13 -4.59
N ASN A 70 9.68 12.12 -5.06
CA ASN A 70 8.81 12.04 -6.23
C ASN A 70 7.84 10.85 -6.16
N SER A 71 7.21 10.66 -4.99
CA SER A 71 6.29 9.58 -4.72
C SER A 71 5.00 10.07 -4.06
N LEU A 72 3.90 9.33 -4.27
CA LEU A 72 2.73 9.41 -3.41
C LEU A 72 2.90 8.38 -2.28
N ASP A 73 2.97 8.86 -1.04
CA ASP A 73 3.17 8.03 0.13
C ASP A 73 1.84 7.80 0.84
N ILE A 74 1.37 6.54 0.88
CA ILE A 74 0.12 6.14 1.54
C ILE A 74 0.43 5.26 2.74
N PRO A 75 0.52 5.83 3.96
CA PRO A 75 0.57 5.05 5.17
C PRO A 75 -0.72 4.25 5.40
N ILE A 76 -0.55 2.98 5.75
CA ILE A 76 -1.63 2.04 6.06
C ILE A 76 -1.29 1.29 7.35
N GLU A 77 -2.32 0.86 8.07
CA GLU A 77 -2.15 -0.04 9.20
C GLU A 77 -3.22 -1.12 9.29
N VAL A 78 -2.83 -2.28 9.84
CA VAL A 78 -3.78 -3.28 10.34
C VAL A 78 -3.82 -3.21 11.87
N PRO A 79 -5.00 -2.99 12.47
CA PRO A 79 -5.21 -2.99 13.92
C PRO A 79 -4.72 -4.27 14.58
N GLU A 80 -4.12 -4.16 15.76
CA GLU A 80 -3.51 -5.29 16.47
C GLU A 80 -4.51 -6.42 16.76
N ASP A 81 -5.72 -6.07 17.19
CA ASP A 81 -6.82 -7.01 17.46
C ASP A 81 -7.29 -7.78 16.22
N ARG A 82 -7.02 -7.22 15.03
CA ARG A 82 -7.30 -7.84 13.74
C ARG A 82 -6.12 -8.63 13.17
N ARG A 83 -4.87 -8.46 13.60
CA ARG A 83 -3.69 -9.11 12.98
C ARG A 83 -3.69 -10.64 13.09
N TYR A 84 -4.15 -11.16 14.22
CA TYR A 84 -4.02 -12.58 14.56
C TYR A 84 -5.29 -13.40 14.29
N GLN A 85 -6.22 -12.86 13.49
CA GLN A 85 -7.44 -13.57 13.11
C GLN A 85 -7.18 -14.51 11.92
N PRO A 86 -7.97 -15.58 11.75
CA PRO A 86 -7.73 -16.58 10.70
C PRO A 86 -7.72 -16.04 9.25
N GLU A 87 -8.40 -14.92 8.98
CA GLU A 87 -8.52 -14.35 7.63
C GLU A 87 -7.69 -13.05 7.44
N SER A 88 -6.91 -12.63 8.43
CA SER A 88 -6.27 -11.32 8.45
C SER A 88 -5.36 -11.06 7.27
N LEU A 89 -4.55 -12.05 6.89
CA LEU A 89 -3.65 -11.95 5.76
C LEU A 89 -4.40 -11.80 4.45
N LYS A 90 -5.44 -12.61 4.24
CA LYS A 90 -6.25 -12.59 3.03
C LYS A 90 -7.07 -11.29 2.92
N ASP A 91 -7.62 -10.82 4.03
CA ASP A 91 -8.30 -9.52 4.08
C ASP A 91 -7.33 -8.38 3.80
N TYR A 92 -6.10 -8.46 4.33
CA TYR A 92 -5.06 -7.47 4.09
C TYR A 92 -4.68 -7.45 2.60
N GLU A 93 -4.39 -8.60 2.00
CA GLU A 93 -4.09 -8.71 0.58
C GLU A 93 -5.24 -8.18 -0.27
N SER A 94 -6.49 -8.53 0.09
CA SER A 94 -7.68 -8.05 -0.60
C SER A 94 -7.83 -6.53 -0.55
N ASP A 95 -7.57 -5.88 0.59
CA ASP A 95 -7.66 -4.42 0.70
C ASP A 95 -6.46 -3.75 0.04
N PHE A 96 -5.26 -4.30 0.22
CA PHE A 96 -4.04 -3.82 -0.40
C PHE A 96 -4.17 -3.75 -1.93
N TRP A 97 -4.68 -4.81 -2.57
CA TRP A 97 -4.85 -4.84 -4.02
C TRP A 97 -5.89 -3.83 -4.53
N LYS A 98 -6.89 -3.46 -3.71
CA LYS A 98 -7.81 -2.36 -4.06
C LYS A 98 -7.07 -1.02 -4.10
N ILE A 99 -6.24 -0.74 -3.08
CA ILE A 99 -5.43 0.48 -3.05
C ILE A 99 -4.52 0.52 -4.27
N PHE A 100 -3.74 -0.54 -4.48
CA PHE A 100 -2.83 -0.64 -5.60
C PHE A 100 -3.53 -0.42 -6.95
N GLY A 101 -4.64 -1.13 -7.20
CA GLY A 101 -5.39 -1.03 -8.45
C GLY A 101 -5.88 0.38 -8.75
N HIS A 102 -6.51 1.05 -7.78
CA HIS A 102 -7.06 2.39 -8.02
C HIS A 102 -5.99 3.48 -8.12
N ILE A 103 -4.87 3.34 -7.40
CA ILE A 103 -3.74 4.26 -7.55
C ILE A 103 -3.06 4.09 -8.92
N GLN A 104 -2.90 2.85 -9.40
CA GLN A 104 -2.43 2.60 -10.77
C GLN A 104 -3.38 3.13 -11.84
N GLU A 105 -4.70 2.92 -11.68
CA GLU A 105 -5.72 3.43 -12.61
C GLU A 105 -5.72 4.96 -12.71
N ALA A 106 -5.37 5.64 -11.61
CA ALA A 106 -5.18 7.09 -11.59
C ALA A 106 -3.89 7.55 -12.29
N GLY A 107 -3.00 6.62 -12.65
CA GLY A 107 -1.79 6.88 -13.43
C GLY A 107 -0.50 6.92 -12.61
N PHE A 108 -0.52 6.57 -11.33
CA PHE A 108 0.72 6.45 -10.54
C PHE A 108 1.51 5.21 -10.93
N GLY A 109 2.84 5.31 -10.84
CA GLY A 109 3.82 4.31 -11.27
C GLY A 109 4.07 3.21 -10.24
N GLU A 110 5.26 2.61 -10.31
CA GLU A 110 5.62 1.44 -9.52
C GLU A 110 5.41 1.64 -8.00
N LEU A 111 5.15 0.54 -7.30
CA LEU A 111 4.97 0.54 -5.86
C LEU A 111 6.22 0.02 -5.14
N PHE A 112 6.67 0.78 -4.15
CA PHE A 112 7.61 0.35 -3.12
C PHE A 112 6.89 0.35 -1.78
N TYR A 113 7.25 -0.57 -0.90
CA TYR A 113 6.62 -0.67 0.40
C TYR A 113 7.67 -0.65 1.51
N GLN A 114 7.32 0.05 2.58
CA GLN A 114 8.19 0.26 3.72
C GLN A 114 7.50 -0.17 5.00
N ALA A 115 8.09 -1.15 5.71
CA ALA A 115 7.58 -1.59 7.01
C ALA A 115 8.05 -0.66 8.15
N LEU A 116 7.13 -0.32 9.04
CA LEU A 116 7.37 0.52 10.22
C LEU A 116 7.37 -0.31 11.51
N ASP A 117 8.25 0.05 12.46
CA ASP A 117 8.19 -0.48 13.83
C ASP A 117 7.34 0.43 14.77
N TRP A 118 7.23 0.04 16.04
CA TRP A 118 6.47 0.78 17.06
C TRP A 118 6.95 2.21 17.33
N GLU A 119 8.22 2.51 17.01
CA GLU A 119 8.82 3.83 17.14
C GLU A 119 8.83 4.60 15.80
N GLY A 120 8.18 4.04 14.76
CA GLY A 120 8.19 4.59 13.40
C GLY A 120 9.54 4.42 12.69
N ARG A 121 10.44 3.59 13.22
CA ARG A 121 11.77 3.37 12.65
C ARG A 121 11.73 2.29 11.57
N TYR A 122 12.54 2.52 10.54
CA TYR A 122 12.67 1.71 9.35
C TYR A 122 13.16 0.30 9.66
N ARG A 123 12.52 -0.73 9.07
CA ARG A 123 13.09 -2.09 9.10
C ARG A 123 13.29 -2.74 7.74
N LEU A 124 12.52 -2.38 6.72
CA LEU A 124 12.60 -3.06 5.42
C LEU A 124 11.99 -2.22 4.30
N LEU A 125 12.76 -1.96 3.25
CA LEU A 125 12.27 -1.50 1.95
C LEU A 125 12.24 -2.72 1.04
N MET A 126 11.10 -3.01 0.43
CA MET A 126 11.10 -3.95 -0.68
C MET A 126 10.23 -3.46 -1.84
N ARG A 127 10.60 -3.91 -3.04
CA ARG A 127 10.02 -3.49 -4.31
C ARG A 127 8.92 -4.46 -4.71
N CYS A 128 7.80 -3.93 -5.19
CA CYS A 128 6.76 -4.75 -5.82
C CYS A 128 7.07 -4.86 -7.31
N ASP A 129 7.82 -5.88 -7.72
CA ASP A 129 7.99 -6.17 -9.15
C ASP A 129 6.71 -6.84 -9.68
N ILE A 130 5.98 -6.16 -10.55
CA ILE A 130 4.86 -6.75 -11.31
C ILE A 130 5.43 -7.17 -12.67
N ILE A 131 5.41 -8.48 -12.94
CA ILE A 131 5.93 -9.10 -14.18
C ILE A 131 4.76 -9.66 -14.99
#